data_AF-A0A7Y2L1T2-F1
#
_entry.id   AF-A0A7Y2L1T2-F1
#
_cell.length_a   1.000
_cell.length_b   1.000
_cell.length_c   1.000
_cell.angle_alpha   90.00
_cell.angle_beta   90.00
_cell.angle_gamma   90.00
#
_symmetry.space_group_name_H-M   'P 1'
#
loop_
_entity.id
_entity.type
_entity.pdbx_description
1 polymer ?
#
loop_
_entity_poly.entity_id
_entity_poly.type
_entity_poly.pdbx_seq_one_letter_code
_entity_poly.pdbx_strand_id
1 'polypeptide(L)'
;PMVLNFVTLRHNIDKIDRIIELCIALEADFVELATCQFYGWAQLNRVGLLPTKEQLVRAERITNEYRAKLAAEGHPCKLIFVTPDYYEERPKACMNGWGSIFLTVTPDGTALPCHGARQMPVEFPNVRDHSMQHIWYDSFGFNRFRGYDWMPEPCRSCDEKEKDFGGCRCQAFMLTGDASNADPVCSKSPQHDLILKAREEAEHATQTIEQLAFRNDRNSRLIAKG
;
A
#
# COMPACT_ATOMS: atom_id res chain seq x y z
N PRO A 1 -12.00 -5.08 -21.47
CA PRO A 1 -11.34 -6.00 -20.51
C PRO A 1 -11.97 -5.81 -19.13
N MET A 2 -12.51 -6.87 -18.53
CA MET A 2 -13.01 -6.87 -17.16
C MET A 2 -11.86 -7.15 -16.20
N VAL A 3 -11.64 -6.23 -15.26
CA VAL A 3 -10.66 -6.38 -14.18
C VAL A 3 -11.42 -6.57 -12.88
N LEU A 4 -11.15 -7.67 -12.16
CA LEU A 4 -11.66 -7.89 -10.83
C LEU A 4 -10.55 -7.70 -9.81
N ASN A 5 -10.71 -6.72 -8.92
CA ASN A 5 -9.78 -6.46 -7.83
C ASN A 5 -10.36 -6.98 -6.51
N PHE A 6 -9.59 -7.80 -5.81
CA PHE A 6 -9.89 -8.33 -4.50
C PHE A 6 -8.83 -7.92 -3.50
N VAL A 7 -9.25 -7.23 -2.46
CA VAL A 7 -8.38 -6.93 -1.32
C VAL A 7 -8.24 -8.18 -0.45
N THR A 8 -7.02 -8.72 -0.40
CA THR A 8 -6.67 -9.85 0.47
C THR A 8 -6.17 -9.36 1.83
N LEU A 9 -6.52 -10.09 2.88
CA LEU A 9 -6.21 -9.81 4.27
C LEU A 9 -6.21 -11.14 5.05
N ARG A 10 -5.75 -11.15 6.30
CA ARG A 10 -5.61 -12.37 7.12
C ARG A 10 -6.80 -13.31 7.02
N HIS A 11 -8.03 -12.77 7.11
CA HIS A 11 -9.24 -13.57 7.22
C HIS A 11 -9.79 -14.13 5.90
N ASN A 12 -9.29 -13.69 4.73
CA ASN A 12 -9.78 -14.17 3.44
C ASN A 12 -8.69 -14.74 2.53
N ILE A 13 -7.41 -14.52 2.84
CA ILE A 13 -6.29 -14.93 1.98
C ILE A 13 -6.18 -16.45 1.82
N ASP A 14 -6.60 -17.23 2.82
CA ASP A 14 -6.63 -18.70 2.73
C ASP A 14 -7.69 -19.23 1.76
N LYS A 15 -8.58 -18.38 1.25
CA LYS A 15 -9.63 -18.71 0.27
C LYS A 15 -9.28 -18.22 -1.14
N ILE A 16 -8.00 -17.94 -1.41
CA ILE A 16 -7.55 -17.39 -2.68
C ILE A 16 -7.90 -18.26 -3.89
N ASP A 17 -7.95 -19.59 -3.70
CA ASP A 17 -8.42 -20.55 -4.69
C ASP A 17 -9.86 -20.24 -5.11
N ARG A 18 -10.77 -20.05 -4.14
CA ARG A 18 -12.19 -19.77 -4.39
C ARG A 18 -12.39 -18.41 -5.03
N ILE A 19 -11.57 -17.42 -4.65
CA ILE A 19 -11.59 -16.09 -5.27
C ILE A 19 -11.18 -16.22 -6.75
N ILE A 20 -10.11 -16.94 -7.07
CA ILE A 20 -9.66 -17.18 -8.44
C ILE A 20 -10.73 -17.93 -9.25
N GLU A 21 -11.29 -19.00 -8.70
CA GLU A 21 -12.37 -19.78 -9.34
C GLU A 21 -13.57 -18.90 -9.69
N LEU A 22 -14.01 -18.04 -8.75
CA LEU A 22 -15.08 -17.09 -8.99
C LEU A 22 -14.74 -16.12 -10.14
N CYS A 23 -13.52 -15.58 -10.16
CA CYS A 23 -13.12 -14.64 -11.20
C CYS A 23 -13.07 -15.29 -12.59
N ILE A 24 -12.62 -16.54 -12.68
CA ILE A 24 -12.64 -17.31 -13.93
C ILE A 24 -14.08 -17.57 -14.36
N ALA A 25 -14.97 -17.95 -13.43
CA ALA A 25 -16.38 -18.18 -13.73
C ALA A 25 -17.12 -16.90 -14.17
N LEU A 26 -16.66 -15.73 -13.71
CA LEU A 26 -17.15 -14.43 -14.17
C LEU A 26 -16.50 -13.97 -15.48
N GLU A 27 -15.59 -14.75 -16.07
CA GLU A 27 -14.87 -14.43 -17.31
C GLU A 27 -13.98 -13.17 -17.20
N ALA A 28 -13.30 -12.98 -16.06
CA ALA A 28 -12.38 -11.87 -15.87
C ALA A 28 -11.13 -11.97 -16.77
N ASP A 29 -10.76 -10.86 -17.40
CA ASP A 29 -9.51 -10.74 -18.17
C ASP A 29 -8.31 -10.60 -17.23
N PHE A 30 -8.47 -9.82 -16.16
CA PHE A 30 -7.43 -9.61 -15.15
C PHE A 30 -8.02 -9.77 -13.75
N VAL A 31 -7.27 -10.44 -12.88
CA VAL A 31 -7.60 -10.59 -11.46
C VAL A 31 -6.47 -10.03 -10.64
N GLU A 32 -6.77 -8.99 -9.87
CA GLU A 32 -5.83 -8.35 -8.95
C GLU A 32 -6.12 -8.84 -7.53
N LEU A 33 -5.24 -9.68 -7.02
CA LEU A 33 -5.25 -10.21 -5.65
C LEU A 33 -4.27 -9.37 -4.83
N ALA A 34 -4.75 -8.21 -4.37
CA ALA A 34 -3.90 -7.20 -3.75
C ALA A 34 -4.05 -7.22 -2.23
N THR A 35 -2.94 -7.38 -1.50
CA THR A 35 -3.00 -7.33 -0.03
C THR A 35 -3.39 -5.93 0.44
N CYS A 36 -4.20 -5.88 1.50
CA CYS A 36 -4.63 -4.65 2.14
C CYS A 36 -3.44 -3.74 2.44
N GLN A 37 -3.54 -2.47 2.02
CA GLN A 37 -2.60 -1.44 2.45
C GLN A 37 -2.98 -0.97 3.85
N PHE A 38 -2.01 -0.98 4.77
CA PHE A 38 -2.22 -0.64 6.18
C PHE A 38 -2.15 0.87 6.44
N TYR A 39 -2.99 1.63 5.73
CA TYR A 39 -3.19 3.08 5.92
C TYR A 39 -4.58 3.37 6.49
N GLY A 40 -4.76 4.53 7.13
CA GLY A 40 -6.05 4.97 7.68
C GLY A 40 -6.67 3.94 8.63
N TRP A 41 -7.88 3.49 8.33
CA TRP A 41 -8.62 2.51 9.16
C TRP A 41 -7.95 1.13 9.24
N ALA A 42 -7.22 0.72 8.21
CA ALA A 42 -6.52 -0.56 8.23
C ALA A 42 -5.34 -0.53 9.21
N GLN A 43 -4.74 0.65 9.46
CA GLN A 43 -3.67 0.79 10.45
C GLN A 43 -4.17 0.53 11.87
N LEU A 44 -5.37 1.01 12.22
CA LEU A 44 -6.00 0.74 13.52
C LEU A 44 -6.20 -0.76 13.80
N ASN A 45 -6.30 -1.54 12.71
CA ASN A 45 -6.60 -2.95 12.74
C ASN A 45 -5.43 -3.81 12.26
N ARG A 46 -4.23 -3.24 12.07
CA ARG A 46 -3.10 -3.91 11.40
C ARG A 46 -2.80 -5.27 12.02
N VAL A 47 -2.77 -5.34 13.35
CA VAL A 47 -2.50 -6.58 14.10
C VAL A 47 -3.48 -7.70 13.73
N GLY A 48 -4.74 -7.37 13.43
CA GLY A 48 -5.78 -8.33 13.04
C GLY A 48 -5.85 -8.60 11.53
N LEU A 49 -5.38 -7.65 10.71
CA LEU A 49 -5.54 -7.68 9.26
C LEU A 49 -4.31 -8.17 8.49
N LEU A 50 -3.10 -8.00 9.02
CA LEU A 50 -1.86 -8.41 8.37
C LEU A 50 -1.79 -9.95 8.29
N PRO A 51 -1.76 -10.55 7.08
CA PRO A 51 -1.57 -11.99 6.92
C PRO A 51 -0.25 -12.45 7.53
N THR A 52 -0.18 -13.69 8.01
CA THR A 52 1.08 -14.29 8.45
C THR A 52 1.98 -14.63 7.27
N LYS A 53 3.25 -14.92 7.53
CA LYS A 53 4.19 -15.37 6.49
C LYS A 53 3.71 -16.65 5.81
N GLU A 54 3.21 -17.61 6.58
CA GLU A 54 2.73 -18.90 6.09
C GLU A 54 1.50 -18.73 5.21
N GLN A 55 0.58 -17.82 5.57
CA GLN A 55 -0.58 -17.51 4.74
C GLN A 55 -0.15 -16.93 3.38
N LEU A 56 0.82 -16.01 3.36
CA LEU A 56 1.34 -15.43 2.13
C LEU A 56 2.02 -16.47 1.24
N VAL A 57 2.89 -17.31 1.81
CA VAL A 57 3.57 -18.39 1.07
C VAL A 57 2.56 -19.37 0.48
N ARG A 58 1.53 -19.75 1.25
CA ARG A 58 0.46 -20.63 0.77
C ARG A 58 -0.32 -19.98 -0.38
N ALA A 59 -0.68 -18.71 -0.24
CA ALA A 59 -1.46 -17.98 -1.23
C ALA A 59 -0.69 -17.76 -2.54
N GLU A 60 0.60 -17.44 -2.44
CA GLU A 60 1.50 -17.33 -3.60
C GLU A 60 1.63 -18.66 -4.33
N ARG A 61 1.86 -19.76 -3.60
CA ARG A 61 1.92 -21.11 -4.19
C ARG A 61 0.65 -21.44 -4.96
N ILE A 62 -0.53 -21.25 -4.35
CA ILE A 62 -1.83 -21.52 -4.99
C ILE A 62 -2.01 -20.63 -6.23
N THR A 63 -1.68 -19.34 -6.14
CA THR A 63 -1.80 -18.44 -7.30
C THR A 63 -0.90 -18.90 -8.46
N ASN A 64 0.32 -19.36 -8.17
CA ASN A 64 1.24 -19.88 -9.19
C ASN A 64 0.75 -21.20 -9.81
N GLU A 65 0.13 -22.09 -9.03
CA GLU A 65 -0.54 -23.29 -9.54
C GLU A 65 -1.66 -22.93 -10.53
N TYR A 66 -2.50 -21.94 -10.20
CA TYR A 66 -3.53 -21.45 -11.11
C TYR A 66 -2.97 -20.76 -12.35
N ARG A 67 -1.90 -19.96 -12.22
CA ARG A 67 -1.21 -19.36 -13.38
C ARG A 67 -0.72 -20.44 -14.35
N ALA A 68 -0.11 -21.50 -13.84
CA ALA A 68 0.36 -22.62 -14.65
C ALA A 68 -0.80 -23.36 -15.35
N LYS A 69 -1.90 -23.61 -14.63
CA LYS A 69 -3.11 -24.22 -15.18
C LYS A 69 -3.71 -23.39 -16.32
N LEU A 70 -3.93 -22.10 -16.09
CA LEU A 70 -4.49 -21.18 -17.09
C LEU A 70 -3.59 -21.09 -18.33
N ALA A 71 -2.27 -21.06 -18.14
CA ALA A 71 -1.33 -21.06 -19.26
C ALA A 71 -1.39 -22.36 -20.07
N ALA A 72 -1.49 -23.52 -19.43
CA ALA A 72 -1.61 -24.83 -20.10
C ALA A 72 -2.92 -24.95 -20.90
N GLU A 73 -4.00 -24.32 -20.42
CA GLU A 73 -5.30 -24.27 -21.10
C GLU A 73 -5.37 -23.19 -22.20
N GLY A 74 -4.32 -22.37 -22.35
CA GLY A 74 -4.37 -21.20 -23.25
C GLY A 74 -5.39 -20.14 -22.82
N HIS A 75 -5.79 -20.14 -21.55
CA HIS A 75 -6.81 -19.26 -21.01
C HIS A 75 -6.29 -17.80 -20.92
N PRO A 76 -7.06 -16.79 -21.37
CA PRO A 76 -6.57 -15.41 -21.46
C PRO A 76 -6.41 -14.71 -20.11
N CYS A 77 -7.18 -15.11 -19.10
CA CYS A 77 -7.18 -14.53 -17.75
C CYS A 77 -5.77 -14.40 -17.13
N LYS A 78 -5.44 -13.22 -16.61
CA LYS A 78 -4.16 -12.93 -15.95
C LYS A 78 -4.34 -12.70 -14.46
N LEU A 79 -3.56 -13.43 -13.66
CA LEU A 79 -3.57 -13.30 -12.20
C LEU A 79 -2.38 -12.44 -11.72
N ILE A 80 -2.68 -11.33 -11.05
CA ILE A 80 -1.72 -10.42 -10.42
C ILE A 80 -1.86 -10.59 -8.92
N PHE A 81 -0.79 -11.01 -8.25
CA PHE A 81 -0.76 -11.17 -6.79
C PHE A 81 0.25 -10.20 -6.21
N VAL A 82 -0.22 -9.36 -5.29
CA VAL A 82 0.58 -8.30 -4.67
C VAL A 82 0.70 -8.59 -3.18
N THR A 83 1.92 -8.95 -2.77
CA THR A 83 2.31 -9.14 -1.37
C THR A 83 2.37 -7.81 -0.63
N PRO A 84 2.09 -7.80 0.69
CA PRO A 84 2.25 -6.60 1.50
C PRO A 84 3.73 -6.27 1.66
N ASP A 85 4.08 -4.98 1.57
CA ASP A 85 5.47 -4.52 1.68
C ASP A 85 6.11 -4.88 3.03
N TYR A 86 5.29 -5.16 4.05
CA TYR A 86 5.72 -5.60 5.37
C TYR A 86 6.63 -6.83 5.34
N TYR A 87 6.59 -7.69 4.32
CA TYR A 87 7.45 -8.89 4.22
C TYR A 87 8.62 -8.73 3.24
N GLU A 88 8.81 -7.54 2.69
CA GLU A 88 9.94 -7.20 1.82
C GLU A 88 11.13 -6.69 2.65
N GLU A 89 12.33 -6.73 2.08
CA GLU A 89 13.56 -6.20 2.68
C GLU A 89 13.99 -4.86 2.06
N ARG A 90 13.44 -4.54 0.89
CA ARG A 90 13.63 -3.28 0.17
C ARG A 90 12.27 -2.75 -0.25
N PRO A 91 12.00 -1.45 -0.07
CA PRO A 91 10.74 -0.88 -0.46
C PRO A 91 10.63 -0.85 -1.99
N LYS A 92 9.40 -0.97 -2.50
CA LYS A 92 9.10 -0.72 -3.91
C LYS A 92 9.13 0.78 -4.18
N ALA A 93 9.41 1.17 -5.42
CA ALA A 93 9.28 2.54 -5.89
C ALA A 93 7.80 2.97 -5.85
N CYS A 94 7.37 3.56 -4.73
CA CYS A 94 5.98 3.95 -4.52
C CYS A 94 5.52 4.94 -5.60
N MET A 95 4.61 4.50 -6.48
CA MET A 95 4.19 5.25 -7.69
C MET A 95 5.37 5.75 -8.54
N ASN A 96 6.47 5.00 -8.59
CA ASN A 96 7.71 5.39 -9.28
C ASN A 96 8.28 6.74 -8.80
N GLY A 97 8.11 7.06 -7.51
CA GLY A 97 8.58 8.30 -6.90
C GLY A 97 7.46 9.32 -6.63
N TRP A 98 7.68 10.17 -5.63
CA TRP A 98 6.69 11.17 -5.22
C TRP A 98 6.42 12.20 -6.32
N GLY A 99 5.16 12.31 -6.74
CA GLY A 99 4.74 13.26 -7.76
C GLY A 99 5.47 13.07 -9.10
N SER A 100 5.78 11.82 -9.48
CA SER A 100 6.48 11.54 -10.75
C SER A 100 5.53 11.17 -11.90
N ILE A 101 4.48 10.39 -11.62
CA ILE A 101 3.52 9.91 -12.64
C ILE A 101 2.04 10.07 -12.26
N PHE A 102 1.74 10.35 -10.98
CA PHE A 102 0.39 10.21 -10.46
C PHE A 102 -0.11 11.48 -9.76
N LEU A 103 -1.35 11.85 -10.04
CA LEU A 103 -2.08 12.94 -9.40
C LEU A 103 -3.52 12.48 -9.13
N THR A 104 -3.99 12.63 -7.89
CA THR A 104 -5.37 12.36 -7.49
C THR A 104 -6.07 13.66 -7.15
N VAL A 105 -7.27 13.88 -7.69
CA VAL A 105 -8.17 14.97 -7.24
C VAL A 105 -9.23 14.36 -6.34
N THR A 106 -9.24 14.77 -5.08
CA THR A 106 -10.23 14.32 -4.10
C THR A 106 -11.58 15.04 -4.30
N PRO A 107 -12.70 14.56 -3.74
CA PRO A 107 -14.03 15.17 -3.97
C PRO A 107 -14.14 16.64 -3.56
N ASP A 108 -13.36 17.07 -2.57
CA ASP A 108 -13.28 18.48 -2.15
C ASP A 108 -12.34 19.31 -3.05
N GLY A 109 -11.81 18.77 -4.14
CA GLY A 109 -10.94 19.43 -5.11
C GLY A 109 -9.46 19.45 -4.74
N THR A 110 -9.05 18.96 -3.56
CA THR A 110 -7.64 18.90 -3.19
C THR A 110 -6.90 17.91 -4.09
N ALA A 111 -5.80 18.36 -4.70
CA ALA A 111 -4.93 17.55 -5.55
C ALA A 111 -3.78 16.94 -4.72
N LEU A 112 -3.54 15.64 -4.88
CA LEU A 112 -2.58 14.87 -4.09
C LEU A 112 -1.61 14.11 -5.00
N PRO A 113 -0.31 14.01 -4.64
CA PRO A 113 0.67 13.24 -5.40
C PRO A 113 0.50 11.71 -5.23
N CYS A 114 -0.23 11.28 -4.21
CA CYS A 114 -0.73 9.91 -4.07
C CYS A 114 -1.96 9.90 -3.13
N HIS A 115 -2.76 8.84 -3.17
CA HIS A 115 -3.96 8.75 -2.34
C HIS A 115 -3.67 8.85 -0.82
N GLY A 116 -2.54 8.26 -0.38
CA GLY A 116 -2.16 8.26 1.04
C GLY A 116 -1.73 9.63 1.59
N ALA A 117 -1.36 10.57 0.71
CA ALA A 117 -0.75 11.85 1.08
C ALA A 117 -1.66 12.72 1.96
N ARG A 118 -2.99 12.54 1.87
CA ARG A 118 -3.97 13.29 2.67
C ARG A 118 -3.79 13.12 4.19
N GLN A 119 -3.14 12.04 4.63
CA GLN A 119 -2.89 11.78 6.05
C GLN A 119 -1.71 12.58 6.61
N MET A 120 -0.90 13.17 5.74
CA MET A 120 0.32 13.87 6.14
C MET A 120 0.01 15.33 6.51
N PRO A 121 0.78 15.93 7.43
CA PRO A 121 0.68 17.35 7.78
C PRO A 121 1.36 18.21 6.70
N VAL A 122 0.89 18.08 5.45
CA VAL A 122 1.38 18.80 4.28
C VAL A 122 0.19 19.49 3.62
N GLU A 123 0.34 20.79 3.34
CA GLU A 123 -0.65 21.53 2.58
C GLU A 123 -0.60 21.16 1.10
N PHE A 124 -1.77 20.84 0.55
CA PHE A 124 -1.93 20.45 -0.85
C PHE A 124 -2.86 21.42 -1.58
N PRO A 125 -2.56 21.76 -2.84
CA PRO A 125 -3.33 22.75 -3.59
C PRO A 125 -4.71 22.22 -4.00
N ASN A 126 -5.65 23.12 -4.26
CA ASN A 126 -6.98 22.79 -4.77
C ASN A 126 -7.09 23.13 -6.27
N VAL A 127 -7.75 22.27 -7.05
CA VAL A 127 -7.97 22.49 -8.49
C VAL A 127 -8.93 23.65 -8.79
N ARG A 128 -9.67 24.15 -7.80
CA ARG A 128 -10.50 25.35 -7.94
C ARG A 128 -9.69 26.64 -7.90
N ASP A 129 -8.50 26.61 -7.30
CA ASP A 129 -7.67 27.79 -7.06
C ASP A 129 -6.45 27.84 -7.99
N HIS A 130 -5.98 26.69 -8.49
CA HIS A 130 -4.77 26.58 -9.29
C HIS A 130 -4.94 25.71 -10.54
N SER A 131 -4.18 26.02 -11.59
CA SER A 131 -4.11 25.19 -12.80
C SER A 131 -3.40 23.85 -12.52
N MET A 132 -3.71 22.82 -13.30
CA MET A 132 -3.06 21.50 -13.19
C MET A 132 -1.54 21.57 -13.37
N GLN A 133 -1.07 22.45 -14.26
CA GLN A 133 0.36 22.68 -14.47
C GLN A 133 1.02 23.24 -13.21
N HIS A 134 0.42 24.26 -12.59
CA HIS A 134 0.94 24.84 -11.36
C HIS A 134 0.94 23.81 -10.22
N ILE A 135 -0.15 23.08 -10.06
CA ILE A 135 -0.25 22.00 -9.06
C ILE A 135 0.88 21.01 -9.22
N TRP A 136 1.13 20.57 -10.45
CA TRP A 136 2.12 19.54 -10.73
C TRP A 136 3.56 20.02 -10.58
N TYR A 137 3.92 21.19 -11.13
CA TYR A 137 5.30 21.64 -11.23
C TYR A 137 5.72 22.58 -10.10
N ASP A 138 4.81 23.41 -9.59
CA ASP A 138 5.18 24.53 -8.71
C ASP A 138 4.71 24.35 -7.27
N SER A 139 3.69 23.52 -7.03
CA SER A 139 3.13 23.40 -5.68
C SER A 139 4.10 22.74 -4.70
N PHE A 140 4.09 23.23 -3.46
CA PHE A 140 4.93 22.71 -2.38
C PHE A 140 4.66 21.22 -2.12
N GLY A 141 3.39 20.82 -2.01
CA GLY A 141 3.01 19.43 -1.72
C GLY A 141 3.54 18.42 -2.76
N PHE A 142 3.54 18.77 -4.05
CA PHE A 142 4.06 17.89 -5.11
C PHE A 142 5.59 17.86 -5.18
N ASN A 143 6.27 18.93 -4.78
CA ASN A 143 7.73 19.01 -4.81
C ASN A 143 8.40 18.60 -3.49
N ARG A 144 7.66 18.48 -2.38
CA ARG A 144 8.21 18.25 -1.04
C ARG A 144 9.18 17.07 -0.93
N PHE A 145 8.88 15.98 -1.63
CA PHE A 145 9.68 14.74 -1.67
C PHE A 145 10.04 14.34 -3.11
N ARG A 146 10.01 15.29 -4.06
CA ARG A 146 10.41 15.03 -5.44
C ARG A 146 11.93 15.10 -5.55
N GLY A 147 12.52 14.22 -6.36
CA GLY A 147 13.97 14.12 -6.50
C GLY A 147 14.62 13.51 -5.24
N TYR A 148 15.88 13.87 -4.98
CA TYR A 148 16.72 13.21 -3.96
C TYR A 148 17.22 14.16 -2.86
N ASP A 149 17.17 15.47 -3.08
CA ASP A 149 17.82 16.45 -2.20
C ASP A 149 17.23 16.50 -0.78
N TRP A 150 15.97 16.12 -0.65
CA TRP A 150 15.24 16.06 0.62
C TRP A 150 15.65 14.88 1.51
N MET A 151 16.26 13.84 0.95
CA MET A 151 16.48 12.56 1.64
C MET A 151 17.44 12.71 2.82
N PRO A 152 17.12 12.20 4.02
CA PRO A 152 18.11 12.06 5.08
C PRO A 152 18.98 10.82 4.87
N GLU A 153 20.01 10.63 5.71
CA GLU A 153 20.68 9.33 5.81
C GLU A 153 19.71 8.27 6.38
N PRO A 154 19.81 7.00 5.95
CA PRO A 154 20.82 6.45 5.02
C PRO A 154 20.51 6.70 3.54
N CYS A 155 19.31 7.17 3.19
CA CYS A 155 18.86 7.28 1.81
C CYS A 155 19.70 8.25 0.97
N ARG A 156 20.18 9.34 1.56
CA ARG A 156 20.99 10.37 0.89
C ARG A 156 22.24 9.79 0.24
N SER A 157 22.98 8.94 0.96
CA SER A 157 24.19 8.29 0.47
C SER A 157 23.98 6.89 -0.13
N CYS A 158 22.74 6.37 -0.07
CA CYS A 158 22.41 5.03 -0.58
C CYS A 158 22.54 4.92 -2.11
N ASP A 159 23.08 3.79 -2.56
CA ASP A 159 23.20 3.40 -3.97
C ASP A 159 21.87 2.95 -4.61
N GLU A 160 20.85 2.67 -3.78
CA GLU A 160 19.52 2.22 -4.22
C GLU A 160 18.51 3.38 -4.35
N LYS A 161 18.85 4.60 -3.96
CA LYS A 161 17.89 5.74 -3.88
C LYS A 161 17.21 6.09 -5.20
N GLU A 162 17.86 5.84 -6.34
CA GLU A 162 17.29 6.08 -7.67
C GLU A 162 16.39 4.92 -8.13
N LYS A 163 16.44 3.78 -7.45
CA LYS A 163 15.60 2.61 -7.73
C LYS A 163 14.30 2.66 -6.95
N ASP A 164 14.35 3.02 -5.68
CA ASP A 164 13.20 2.97 -4.77
C ASP A 164 12.67 4.34 -4.31
N PHE A 165 13.42 5.42 -4.57
CA PHE A 165 13.10 6.79 -4.15
C PHE A 165 12.92 6.95 -2.64
N GLY A 166 13.61 6.10 -1.86
CA GLY A 166 13.49 6.02 -0.41
C GLY A 166 12.23 5.28 0.06
N GLY A 167 11.40 4.75 -0.83
CA GLY A 167 10.16 4.05 -0.51
C GLY A 167 8.95 4.97 -0.27
N CYS A 168 7.93 4.46 0.39
CA CYS A 168 6.64 5.14 0.56
C CYS A 168 6.69 6.20 1.67
N ARG A 169 6.53 7.48 1.29
CA ARG A 169 6.53 8.62 2.24
C ARG A 169 5.33 8.57 3.20
N CYS A 170 4.18 8.08 2.72
CA CYS A 170 2.99 7.92 3.56
C CYS A 170 3.21 6.84 4.62
N GLN A 171 3.88 5.74 4.27
CA GLN A 171 4.19 4.67 5.23
C GLN A 171 5.24 5.13 6.24
N ALA A 172 6.31 5.79 5.77
CA ALA A 172 7.31 6.39 6.65
C ALA A 172 6.64 7.33 7.68
N PHE A 173 5.75 8.22 7.25
CA PHE A 173 5.00 9.08 8.16
C PHE A 173 4.15 8.28 9.16
N MET A 174 3.35 7.34 8.67
CA MET A 174 2.43 6.57 9.53
C MET A 174 3.13 5.71 10.58
N LEU A 175 4.33 5.19 10.28
CA LEU A 175 5.08 4.33 11.18
C LEU A 175 6.03 5.09 12.10
N THR A 176 6.62 6.18 11.60
CA THR A 176 7.70 6.89 12.29
C THR A 176 7.32 8.28 12.81
N GLY A 177 6.17 8.80 12.38
CA GLY A 177 5.75 10.18 12.63
C GLY A 177 6.40 11.23 11.70
N ASP A 178 7.38 10.85 10.88
CA ASP A 178 8.04 11.77 9.93
C ASP A 178 8.16 11.13 8.53
N ALA A 179 7.57 11.81 7.55
CA ALA A 179 7.59 11.41 6.15
C ALA A 179 8.96 11.52 5.48
N SER A 180 9.91 12.23 6.09
CA SER A 180 11.28 12.36 5.60
C SER A 180 12.13 11.12 5.90
N ASN A 181 11.77 10.33 6.91
CA ASN A 181 12.52 9.13 7.30
C ASN A 181 12.57 8.08 6.19
N ALA A 182 13.64 7.28 6.16
CA ALA A 182 13.71 6.09 5.33
C ALA A 182 12.49 5.19 5.61
N ASP A 183 11.86 4.66 4.56
CA ASP A 183 10.74 3.74 4.71
C ASP A 183 11.16 2.56 5.62
N PRO A 184 10.46 2.31 6.76
CA PRO A 184 10.79 1.22 7.67
C PRO A 184 10.83 -0.17 7.04
N VAL A 185 10.19 -0.40 5.88
CA VAL A 185 10.33 -1.66 5.14
C VAL A 185 11.76 -1.92 4.70
N CYS A 186 12.54 -0.88 4.41
CA CYS A 186 13.95 -1.04 4.09
C CYS A 186 14.73 -1.56 5.30
N SER A 187 15.43 -2.68 5.18
CA SER A 187 16.28 -3.17 6.28
C SER A 187 17.51 -2.32 6.58
N LYS A 188 17.81 -1.31 5.74
CA LYS A 188 18.78 -0.25 6.07
C LYS A 188 18.19 0.86 6.96
N SER A 189 16.87 0.93 7.12
CA SER A 189 16.21 1.94 7.94
C SER A 189 16.56 1.75 9.42
N PRO A 190 16.93 2.80 10.16
CA PRO A 190 17.12 2.73 11.62
C PRO A 190 15.85 2.31 12.38
N GLN A 191 14.68 2.36 11.73
CA GLN A 191 13.38 2.03 12.31
C GLN A 191 12.80 0.72 11.76
N HIS A 192 13.63 -0.12 11.12
CA HIS A 192 13.19 -1.40 10.56
C HIS A 192 12.57 -2.35 11.60
N ASP A 193 12.96 -2.22 12.87
CA ASP A 193 12.38 -3.00 13.97
C ASP A 193 10.85 -2.81 14.11
N LEU A 194 10.29 -1.69 13.64
CA LEU A 194 8.84 -1.49 13.60
C LEU A 194 8.15 -2.51 12.67
N ILE A 195 8.80 -2.86 11.56
CA ILE A 195 8.30 -3.87 10.62
C ILE A 195 8.49 -5.27 11.19
N LEU A 196 9.66 -5.56 11.79
CA LEU A 196 9.90 -6.84 12.43
C LEU A 196 8.89 -7.13 13.55
N LYS A 197 8.64 -6.15 14.42
CA LYS A 197 7.61 -6.23 15.45
C LYS A 197 6.22 -6.41 14.85
N ALA A 198 5.91 -5.71 13.76
CA ALA A 198 4.63 -5.85 13.08
C ALA A 198 4.41 -7.26 12.50
N ARG A 199 5.47 -7.89 11.97
CA ARG A 199 5.46 -9.29 11.52
C ARG A 199 5.20 -10.21 12.72
N GLU A 200 5.95 -10.06 13.81
CA GLU A 200 5.79 -10.87 15.03
C GLU A 200 4.37 -10.77 15.62
N GLU A 201 3.83 -9.56 15.74
CA GLU A 201 2.45 -9.34 16.18
C GLU A 201 1.45 -10.08 15.29
N ALA A 202 1.69 -10.14 13.97
CA ALA A 202 0.81 -10.83 13.05
C ALA A 202 0.83 -12.35 13.24
N GLU A 203 2.01 -12.93 13.53
CA GLU A 203 2.15 -14.38 13.80
C GLU A 203 1.38 -14.82 15.06
N HIS A 204 1.25 -13.95 16.05
CA HIS A 204 0.61 -14.25 17.33
C HIS A 204 -0.82 -13.74 17.46
N ALA A 205 -1.33 -13.01 16.46
CA ALA A 205 -2.61 -12.34 16.59
C ALA A 205 -3.80 -13.31 16.41
N THR A 206 -4.70 -13.28 17.40
CA THR A 206 -5.89 -14.14 17.48
C THR A 206 -7.19 -13.39 17.21
N GLN A 207 -7.11 -12.11 16.83
CA GLN A 207 -8.27 -11.26 16.64
C GLN A 207 -9.20 -11.83 15.56
N THR A 208 -10.50 -11.90 15.85
CA THR A 208 -11.53 -12.24 14.86
C THR A 208 -12.04 -10.99 14.14
N ILE A 209 -12.78 -11.17 13.04
CA ILE A 209 -13.35 -10.06 12.26
C ILE A 209 -14.22 -9.16 13.16
N GLU A 210 -15.00 -9.74 14.08
CA GLU A 210 -15.92 -9.03 14.96
C GLU A 210 -15.20 -8.13 15.97
N GLN A 211 -13.92 -8.41 16.25
CA GLN A 211 -13.09 -7.65 17.17
C GLN A 211 -12.37 -6.47 16.50
N LEU A 212 -12.51 -6.31 15.18
CA LEU A 212 -11.92 -5.21 14.44
C LEU A 212 -12.72 -3.92 14.62
N ALA A 213 -12.02 -2.78 14.60
CA ALA A 213 -12.62 -1.45 14.55
C ALA A 213 -13.18 -1.17 13.14
N PHE A 214 -14.49 -1.34 12.98
CA PHE A 214 -15.18 -1.06 11.73
C PHE A 214 -15.34 0.44 11.47
N ARG A 215 -15.23 0.83 10.20
CA ARG A 215 -15.61 2.16 9.73
C ARG A 215 -17.13 2.28 9.71
N ASN A 216 -17.69 2.92 10.73
CA ASN A 216 -19.10 3.30 10.83
C ASN A 216 -19.20 4.78 11.29
N ASP A 217 -20.39 5.37 11.24
CA ASP A 217 -20.61 6.78 11.61
C ASP A 217 -20.12 7.08 13.04
N ARG A 218 -20.46 6.23 14.01
CA ARG A 218 -20.04 6.38 15.41
C ARG A 218 -18.52 6.43 15.55
N ASN A 219 -17.81 5.43 15.02
CA ASN A 219 -16.35 5.34 15.13
C ASN A 219 -15.68 6.47 14.34
N SER A 220 -16.23 6.86 13.18
CA SER A 220 -15.68 7.94 12.36
C SER A 220 -15.71 9.28 13.09
N ARG A 221 -16.78 9.59 13.82
CA ARG A 221 -16.89 10.82 14.62
C ARG A 221 -15.94 10.84 15.83
N LEU A 222 -15.60 9.68 16.38
CA LEU A 222 -14.64 9.58 17.48
C LEU A 222 -13.20 9.78 16.99
N ILE A 223 -12.86 9.19 15.85
CA ILE A 223 -11.51 9.22 15.30
C ILE A 223 -11.21 10.54 14.58
N ALA A 224 -12.16 11.16 13.87
CA ALA A 224 -11.95 12.42 13.16
C ALA A 224 -11.87 13.67 14.07
N LYS A 225 -12.06 13.51 15.38
CA LYS A 225 -11.98 14.61 16.37
C LYS A 225 -10.59 14.75 17.02
N GLY A 226 -9.66 13.84 16.74
CA GLY A 226 -8.25 13.97 17.11
C GLY A 226 -7.45 14.60 15.98
#